data_AF-A0A7S4RJJ8-F1
#
_entry.id   AF-A0A7S4RJJ8-F1
#
_cell.length_a   1.000
_cell.length_b   1.000
_cell.length_c   1.000
_cell.angle_alpha   90.00
_cell.angle_beta   90.00
_cell.angle_gamma   90.00
#
_symmetry.space_group_name_H-M   'P 1'
#
loop_
_entity.id
_entity.type
_entity.pdbx_description
1 polymer ?
#
loop_
_entity_poly.entity_id
_entity_poly.type
_entity_poly.pdbx_seq_one_letter_code
_entity_poly.pdbx_strand_id
1 'polypeptide(L)'
;GGMGGGGGMGGGGMSGGGMIGPSGYPLGCGTEPAATCTEDPEELCYYDESCSEDPPWHGGLGCNAGGVDQNCRFCGFKHYIACGLDRFNFKIPCTETPAAVCASPDEPCYLDPQCSELPPGLEGLGCNAGGVGQDCRFCGFDLYPECPSAVFFS
;
A
#
# COMPACT_ATOMS: atom_id res chain seq x y z
N GLY A 1 -36.70 -6.20 46.17
CA GLY A 1 -35.96 -5.75 44.98
C GLY A 1 -34.62 -6.44 44.98
N GLY A 2 -34.29 -7.12 43.87
CA GLY A 2 -33.24 -8.13 43.78
C GLY A 2 -31.80 -7.64 43.91
N MET A 3 -30.95 -8.60 44.21
CA MET A 3 -29.49 -8.55 44.23
C MET A 3 -28.93 -8.79 42.81
N GLY A 4 -27.76 -8.21 42.52
CA GLY A 4 -26.88 -8.56 41.40
C GLY A 4 -26.02 -7.34 41.04
N GLY A 5 -24.68 -7.36 41.04
CA GLY A 5 -23.72 -8.44 41.07
C GLY A 5 -22.76 -8.29 39.88
N GLY A 6 -21.46 -8.11 40.16
CA GLY A 6 -20.35 -8.21 39.19
C GLY A 6 -20.16 -6.98 38.28
N GLY A 7 -18.96 -6.58 37.91
CA GLY A 7 -17.63 -7.13 38.11
C GLY A 7 -16.63 -6.14 37.52
N GLY A 8 -15.44 -6.04 38.11
CA GLY A 8 -14.37 -5.22 37.56
C GLY A 8 -13.90 -5.75 36.21
N MET A 9 -13.52 -4.84 35.33
CA MET A 9 -12.63 -5.13 34.22
C MET A 9 -11.47 -4.15 34.31
N GLY A 10 -10.38 -4.62 34.90
CA GLY A 10 -9.07 -4.08 34.59
C GLY A 10 -8.68 -4.53 33.19
N GLY A 11 -8.30 -3.59 32.33
CA GLY A 11 -7.28 -3.81 31.32
C GLY A 11 -6.12 -2.92 31.74
N GLY A 12 -4.98 -3.43 32.21
CA GLY A 12 -4.21 -4.46 31.52
C GLY A 12 -3.43 -3.76 30.43
N GLY A 13 -2.34 -3.09 30.82
CA GLY A 13 -1.52 -2.30 29.92
C GLY A 13 -0.95 -3.13 28.79
N MET A 14 -0.94 -2.54 27.59
CA MET A 14 -0.04 -2.94 26.52
C MET A 14 1.10 -1.92 26.52
N SER A 15 2.12 -2.20 27.33
CA SER A 15 3.41 -1.52 27.27
C SER A 15 4.14 -1.98 26.02
N GLY A 16 3.67 -1.56 24.84
CA GLY A 16 4.47 -1.53 23.63
C GLY A 16 5.28 -0.24 23.65
N GLY A 17 6.59 -0.34 23.87
CA GLY A 17 7.46 0.83 23.85
C GLY A 17 7.37 1.52 22.49
N GLY A 18 6.77 2.72 22.46
CA GLY A 18 6.74 3.55 21.26
C GLY A 18 8.17 3.79 20.80
N MET A 19 8.49 3.27 19.62
CA MET A 19 9.76 3.56 18.97
C MET A 19 9.76 5.05 18.59
N ILE A 20 10.68 5.79 19.20
CA ILE A 20 10.93 7.17 18.84
C ILE A 20 11.46 7.21 17.40
N GLY A 21 10.77 7.95 16.53
CA GLY A 21 11.27 8.19 15.18
C GLY A 21 12.56 9.02 15.18
N PRO A 22 13.25 9.15 14.04
CA PRO A 22 14.46 9.98 13.90
C PRO A 22 14.20 11.46 14.26
N SER A 23 12.94 11.90 14.24
CA SER A 23 12.47 13.23 14.62
C SER A 23 12.13 13.39 16.12
N GLY A 24 12.24 12.33 16.93
CA GLY A 24 11.98 12.36 18.37
C GLY A 24 10.51 12.39 18.79
N TYR A 25 9.56 12.25 17.86
CA TYR A 25 8.14 12.10 18.15
C TYR A 25 7.80 10.61 18.33
N PRO A 26 6.89 10.25 19.27
CA PRO A 26 6.38 8.90 19.37
C PRO A 26 5.63 8.59 18.08
N LEU A 27 6.20 7.72 17.24
CA LEU A 27 5.52 7.31 16.02
C LEU A 27 4.30 6.49 16.42
N GLY A 28 3.13 6.88 15.92
CA GLY A 28 1.92 6.09 16.13
C GLY A 28 1.95 4.74 15.40
N CYS A 29 2.88 4.53 14.46
CA CYS A 29 3.16 3.27 13.77
C CYS A 29 4.67 2.97 13.73
N GLY A 30 5.02 1.68 13.59
CA GLY A 30 6.41 1.25 13.52
C GLY A 30 7.01 1.36 12.12
N THR A 31 8.33 1.18 11.99
CA THR A 31 8.99 1.04 10.67
C THR A 31 8.76 -0.33 10.05
N GLU A 32 8.36 -1.31 10.86
CA GLU A 32 7.93 -2.62 10.38
C GLU A 32 6.40 -2.64 10.21
N PRO A 33 5.89 -3.30 9.16
CA PRO A 33 4.45 -3.45 8.95
C PRO A 33 3.76 -4.11 10.13
N ALA A 34 2.78 -3.43 10.71
CA ALA A 34 2.00 -3.94 11.82
C ALA A 34 0.56 -3.42 11.78
N ALA A 35 -0.38 -4.21 12.32
CA ALA A 35 -1.77 -3.81 12.50
C ALA A 35 -1.93 -2.90 13.73
N THR A 36 -1.30 -1.72 13.69
CA THR A 36 -1.34 -0.73 14.79
C THR A 36 -2.15 0.52 14.45
N CYS A 37 -2.47 0.74 13.17
CA CYS A 37 -3.18 1.94 12.75
C CYS A 37 -4.71 1.83 12.83
N THR A 38 -5.26 0.61 12.84
CA THR A 38 -6.70 0.35 13.01
C THR A 38 -6.93 -0.82 13.96
N GLU A 39 -8.21 -1.13 14.23
CA GLU A 39 -8.59 -2.31 15.01
C GLU A 39 -8.62 -3.60 14.17
N ASP A 40 -8.42 -3.50 12.85
CA ASP A 40 -8.45 -4.63 11.92
C ASP A 40 -7.06 -5.25 11.77
N PRO A 41 -6.86 -6.54 12.13
CA PRO A 41 -5.57 -7.21 12.03
C PRO A 41 -5.07 -7.43 10.59
N GLU A 42 -5.92 -7.28 9.57
CA GLU A 42 -5.52 -7.38 8.16
C GLU A 42 -5.03 -6.03 7.59
N GLU A 43 -5.30 -4.92 8.28
CA GLU A 43 -4.94 -3.57 7.83
C GLU A 43 -3.57 -3.14 8.39
N LEU A 44 -2.50 -3.58 7.72
CA LEU A 44 -1.14 -3.27 8.12
C LEU A 44 -0.75 -1.83 7.77
N CYS A 45 0.07 -1.22 8.62
CA CYS A 45 0.68 0.07 8.35
C CYS A 45 2.13 0.13 8.82
N TYR A 46 2.86 1.09 8.29
CA TYR A 46 4.25 1.37 8.66
C TYR A 46 4.55 2.87 8.53
N TYR A 47 5.65 3.30 9.12
CA TYR A 47 6.16 4.66 8.99
C TYR A 47 6.83 4.88 7.62
N ASP A 48 6.37 5.89 6.89
CA ASP A 48 6.89 6.30 5.59
C ASP A 48 7.02 7.84 5.51
N GLU A 49 8.26 8.33 5.45
CA GLU A 49 8.54 9.78 5.40
C GLU A 49 8.03 10.47 4.11
N SER A 50 7.65 9.74 3.05
CA SER A 50 7.22 10.29 1.75
C SER A 50 5.84 10.86 1.83
N CYS A 51 5.08 10.44 2.85
CA CYS A 51 3.81 11.03 3.18
C CYS A 51 3.91 12.52 3.52
N SER A 52 5.11 13.01 3.81
CA SER A 52 5.41 14.42 4.06
C SER A 52 6.28 15.08 2.98
N GLU A 53 6.65 14.36 1.92
CA GLU A 53 7.34 14.94 0.75
C GLU A 53 6.35 15.70 -0.14
N ASP A 54 6.85 16.64 -0.96
CA ASP A 54 6.04 17.43 -1.89
C ASP A 54 6.52 17.25 -3.35
N PRO A 55 5.69 16.68 -4.24
CA PRO A 55 4.39 16.05 -3.96
C PRO A 55 4.56 14.73 -3.18
N PRO A 56 3.57 14.32 -2.36
CA PRO A 56 3.66 13.05 -1.63
C PRO A 56 3.71 11.87 -2.60
N TRP A 57 4.50 10.85 -2.26
CA TRP A 57 4.61 9.67 -3.11
C TRP A 57 3.27 8.91 -3.21
N HIS A 58 2.97 8.43 -4.42
CA HIS A 58 1.64 7.92 -4.83
C HIS A 58 0.50 8.89 -4.52
N GLY A 59 0.74 10.21 -4.62
CA GLY A 59 -0.28 11.22 -4.32
C GLY A 59 -0.76 11.18 -2.87
N GLY A 60 0.02 10.57 -1.96
CA GLY A 60 -0.35 10.39 -0.56
C GLY A 60 -1.23 9.18 -0.28
N LEU A 61 -1.42 8.26 -1.24
CA LEU A 61 -2.29 7.09 -1.05
C LEU A 61 -1.82 6.21 0.11
N GLY A 62 -2.70 6.05 1.11
CA GLY A 62 -2.42 5.26 2.30
C GLY A 62 -1.76 6.05 3.43
N CYS A 63 -1.26 7.26 3.19
CA CYS A 63 -0.76 8.16 4.23
C CYS A 63 -1.86 8.57 5.21
N ASN A 64 -1.46 9.07 6.39
CA ASN A 64 -2.37 9.32 7.49
C ASN A 64 -3.21 8.08 7.87
N ALA A 65 -2.56 6.91 7.84
CA ALA A 65 -3.20 5.62 8.07
C ALA A 65 -3.92 5.59 9.43
N GLY A 66 -5.22 5.30 9.38
CA GLY A 66 -6.08 5.24 10.58
C GLY A 66 -6.22 6.56 11.35
N GLY A 67 -5.76 7.69 10.80
CA GLY A 67 -5.72 8.97 11.51
C GLY A 67 -4.69 9.01 12.65
N VAL A 68 -3.74 8.07 12.66
CA VAL A 68 -2.78 7.89 13.76
C VAL A 68 -1.61 8.88 13.69
N ASP A 69 -1.01 9.05 12.50
CA ASP A 69 0.05 10.03 12.22
C ASP A 69 0.15 10.30 10.72
N GLN A 70 0.54 11.52 10.33
CA GLN A 70 0.70 11.91 8.91
C GLN A 70 1.61 10.95 8.13
N ASN A 71 2.67 10.45 8.76
CA ASN A 71 3.66 9.58 8.14
C ASN A 71 3.38 8.09 8.35
N CYS A 72 2.24 7.71 8.90
CA CYS A 72 1.80 6.32 8.85
C CYS A 72 1.16 6.03 7.49
N ARG A 73 1.65 5.02 6.78
CA ARG A 73 1.12 4.56 5.51
C ARG A 73 0.53 3.16 5.63
N PHE A 74 -0.68 2.96 5.10
CA PHE A 74 -1.26 1.63 4.91
C PHE A 74 -0.53 0.83 3.84
N CYS A 75 -0.37 -0.47 4.04
CA CYS A 75 0.26 -1.38 3.08
C CYS A 75 -0.27 -2.81 3.17
N GLY A 76 -0.15 -3.59 2.10
CA GLY A 76 -0.34 -5.04 2.09
C GLY A 76 -1.79 -5.49 1.98
N PHE A 77 -2.75 -4.58 1.77
CA PHE A 77 -4.16 -4.92 1.64
C PHE A 77 -4.90 -3.99 0.66
N LYS A 78 -6.01 -4.49 0.11
CA LYS A 78 -6.88 -3.77 -0.83
C LYS A 78 -6.06 -3.13 -1.97
N HIS A 79 -6.17 -1.82 -2.14
CA HIS A 79 -5.47 -1.02 -3.16
C HIS A 79 -4.18 -0.39 -2.61
N TYR A 80 -3.85 -0.62 -1.33
CA TYR A 80 -2.61 -0.13 -0.77
C TYR A 80 -1.44 -0.99 -1.21
N ILE A 81 -0.30 -0.33 -1.35
CA ILE A 81 0.93 -0.95 -1.84
C ILE A 81 1.37 -2.12 -0.96
N ALA A 82 2.03 -3.13 -1.53
CA ALA A 82 2.61 -4.20 -0.72
C ALA A 82 3.57 -3.62 0.35
N CYS A 83 3.57 -4.23 1.53
CA CYS A 83 4.47 -3.83 2.59
C CYS A 83 5.94 -4.14 2.24
N GLY A 84 6.88 -3.30 2.67
CA GLY A 84 8.30 -3.46 2.37
C GLY A 84 8.71 -3.07 0.95
N LEU A 85 7.86 -2.30 0.25
CA LEU A 85 8.26 -1.59 -0.95
C LEU A 85 8.99 -0.31 -0.54
N ASP A 86 10.24 -0.49 -0.07
CA ASP A 86 11.11 0.62 0.33
C ASP A 86 11.59 1.38 -0.90
N ARG A 87 11.66 2.71 -0.77
CA ARG A 87 11.95 3.70 -1.83
C ARG A 87 13.20 3.52 -2.68
N PHE A 88 14.05 2.55 -2.40
CA PHE A 88 15.39 2.51 -2.98
C PHE A 88 15.77 1.20 -3.66
N ASN A 89 14.91 0.16 -3.64
CA ASN A 89 15.27 -1.07 -4.34
C ASN A 89 14.11 -2.00 -4.70
N PHE A 90 13.00 -1.46 -5.20
CA PHE A 90 12.13 -2.28 -6.03
C PHE A 90 12.19 -1.76 -7.46
N LYS A 91 13.08 -2.36 -8.26
CA LYS A 91 13.00 -2.26 -9.71
C LYS A 91 11.75 -3.00 -10.12
N ILE A 92 10.61 -2.31 -10.08
CA ILE A 92 9.37 -2.80 -10.66
C ILE A 92 9.73 -3.24 -12.09
N PRO A 93 9.55 -4.53 -12.44
CA PRO A 93 10.12 -5.05 -13.67
C PRO A 93 9.37 -4.53 -14.90
N CYS A 94 8.11 -4.12 -14.73
CA CYS A 94 7.33 -3.49 -15.78
C CYS A 94 7.77 -2.04 -16.02
N THR A 95 7.67 -1.62 -17.27
CA THR A 95 7.96 -0.26 -17.73
C THR A 95 6.79 0.24 -18.56
N GLU A 96 6.81 1.47 -19.05
CA GLU A 96 5.77 1.96 -19.98
C GLU A 96 5.69 1.13 -21.27
N THR A 97 6.76 0.40 -21.61
CA THR A 97 6.74 -0.56 -22.73
C THR A 97 6.22 -1.92 -22.25
N PRO A 98 5.12 -2.42 -22.82
CA PRO A 98 4.57 -3.73 -22.49
C PRO A 98 5.60 -4.86 -22.69
N ALA A 99 5.80 -5.69 -21.67
CA ALA A 99 6.72 -6.82 -21.70
C ALA A 99 6.25 -7.95 -20.78
N ALA A 100 6.61 -9.20 -21.13
CA ALA A 100 6.30 -10.40 -20.37
C ALA A 100 7.26 -10.59 -19.18
N VAL A 101 7.20 -9.67 -18.21
CA VAL A 101 8.13 -9.60 -17.07
C VAL A 101 7.46 -9.73 -15.70
N CYS A 102 6.13 -9.77 -15.66
CA CYS A 102 5.37 -9.83 -14.41
C CYS A 102 5.02 -11.25 -13.94
N ALA A 103 4.72 -12.17 -14.86
CA ALA A 103 4.29 -13.53 -14.49
C ALA A 103 4.84 -14.60 -15.45
N SER A 104 4.40 -14.58 -16.71
CA SER A 104 4.72 -15.62 -17.70
C SER A 104 5.14 -15.03 -19.05
N PRO A 105 5.80 -15.83 -19.93
CA PRO A 105 6.29 -15.36 -21.24
C PRO A 105 5.23 -14.82 -22.20
N ASP A 106 3.97 -15.22 -22.02
CA ASP A 106 2.84 -14.86 -22.88
C ASP A 106 1.90 -13.82 -22.23
N GLU A 107 2.25 -13.32 -21.04
CA GLU A 107 1.41 -12.43 -20.23
C GLU A 107 2.11 -11.06 -20.07
N PRO A 108 2.00 -10.17 -21.07
CA PRO A 108 2.64 -8.87 -21.00
C PRO A 108 1.99 -7.98 -19.95
N CYS A 109 2.83 -7.15 -19.35
CA CYS A 109 2.44 -6.11 -18.42
C CYS A 109 3.21 -4.83 -18.70
N TYR A 110 2.65 -3.71 -18.24
CA TYR A 110 3.25 -2.39 -18.37
C TYR A 110 3.02 -1.59 -17.09
N LEU A 111 3.78 -0.51 -16.93
CA LEU A 111 3.61 0.45 -15.85
C LEU A 111 2.40 1.35 -16.15
N ASP A 112 1.38 1.29 -15.31
CA ASP A 112 0.17 2.09 -15.34
C ASP A 112 -0.08 2.79 -13.99
N PRO A 113 0.23 4.09 -13.87
CA PRO A 113 -0.05 4.87 -12.66
C PRO A 113 -1.54 4.93 -12.29
N GLN A 114 -2.46 4.67 -13.23
CA GLN A 114 -3.89 4.65 -12.95
C GLN A 114 -4.30 3.49 -12.02
N CYS A 115 -3.43 2.52 -11.79
CA CYS A 115 -3.64 1.47 -10.80
C CYS A 115 -3.65 2.01 -9.36
N SER A 116 -2.94 3.11 -9.11
CA SER A 116 -2.91 3.78 -7.80
C SER A 116 -3.85 5.00 -7.71
N GLU A 117 -4.61 5.32 -8.77
CA GLU A 117 -5.64 6.36 -8.72
C GLU A 117 -6.92 5.87 -8.02
N LEU A 118 -7.77 6.79 -7.53
CA LEU A 118 -9.06 6.46 -6.91
C LEU A 118 -10.22 7.17 -7.64
N PRO A 119 -11.19 6.43 -8.23
CA PRO A 119 -11.16 4.97 -8.42
C PRO A 119 -10.04 4.56 -9.38
N PRO A 120 -9.49 3.34 -9.25
CA PRO A 120 -8.44 2.88 -10.14
C PRO A 120 -8.97 2.76 -11.57
N GLY A 121 -8.10 3.05 -12.53
CA GLY A 121 -8.40 2.87 -13.95
C GLY A 121 -8.87 1.43 -14.22
N LEU A 122 -9.92 1.30 -15.02
CA LEU A 122 -10.56 0.02 -15.34
C LEU A 122 -11.01 -0.78 -14.11
N GLU A 123 -11.44 -0.10 -13.05
CA GLU A 123 -11.87 -0.74 -11.79
C GLU A 123 -10.78 -1.64 -11.18
N GLY A 124 -9.50 -1.36 -11.48
CA GLY A 124 -8.35 -2.14 -11.02
C GLY A 124 -8.05 -3.40 -11.85
N LEU A 125 -8.77 -3.65 -12.96
CA LEU A 125 -8.55 -4.83 -13.78
C LEU A 125 -7.12 -4.91 -14.30
N GLY A 126 -6.40 -5.96 -13.91
CA GLY A 126 -5.03 -6.23 -14.33
C GLY A 126 -3.95 -5.56 -13.50
N CYS A 127 -4.29 -4.65 -12.57
CA CYS A 127 -3.33 -4.05 -11.64
C CYS A 127 -2.71 -5.10 -10.70
N ASN A 128 -1.58 -4.75 -10.06
CA ASN A 128 -0.77 -5.69 -9.28
C ASN A 128 -0.36 -6.92 -10.11
N ALA A 129 -0.09 -6.74 -11.40
CA ALA A 129 0.20 -7.82 -12.34
C ALA A 129 1.33 -8.71 -11.79
N GLY A 130 1.07 -10.00 -11.67
CA GLY A 130 2.03 -10.99 -11.14
C GLY A 130 2.53 -10.74 -9.72
N GLY A 131 1.91 -9.81 -8.97
CA GLY A 131 2.37 -9.41 -7.63
C GLY A 131 3.71 -8.68 -7.60
N VAL A 132 4.21 -8.22 -8.77
CA VAL A 132 5.54 -7.58 -8.87
C VAL A 132 5.52 -6.06 -8.71
N GLY A 133 4.35 -5.43 -8.61
CA GLY A 133 4.25 -3.99 -8.38
C GLY A 133 2.85 -3.48 -8.58
N GLN A 134 2.42 -2.50 -7.78
CA GLN A 134 1.03 -2.06 -7.79
C GLN A 134 0.61 -1.43 -9.10
N ASP A 135 1.52 -0.65 -9.65
CA ASP A 135 1.35 0.02 -10.92
C ASP A 135 1.69 -0.88 -12.11
N CYS A 136 2.00 -2.17 -11.92
CA CYS A 136 2.07 -3.08 -13.07
C CYS A 136 0.66 -3.52 -13.44
N ARG A 137 0.26 -3.27 -14.69
CA ARG A 137 -0.99 -3.76 -15.26
C ARG A 137 -0.77 -4.80 -16.34
N PHE A 138 -1.49 -5.92 -16.28
CA PHE A 138 -1.62 -6.87 -17.39
C PHE A 138 -2.38 -6.26 -18.58
N CYS A 139 -2.01 -6.65 -19.80
CA CYS A 139 -2.67 -6.20 -21.03
C CYS A 139 -2.51 -7.23 -22.16
N GLY A 140 -3.37 -7.20 -23.18
CA GLY A 140 -3.19 -7.90 -24.46
C GLY A 140 -3.44 -9.41 -24.43
N PHE A 141 -4.08 -9.93 -23.38
CA PHE A 141 -4.45 -11.35 -23.29
C PHE A 141 -5.71 -11.56 -22.45
N ASP A 142 -6.39 -12.68 -22.70
CA ASP A 142 -7.61 -13.12 -22.03
C ASP A 142 -8.68 -12.01 -21.90
N LEU A 143 -8.81 -11.46 -20.71
CA LEU A 143 -9.80 -10.47 -20.29
C LEU A 143 -9.16 -9.10 -20.04
N TYR A 144 -7.84 -9.00 -20.17
CA TYR A 144 -7.11 -7.75 -20.07
C TYR A 144 -7.15 -7.00 -21.40
N PRO A 145 -7.38 -5.67 -21.37
CA PRO A 145 -7.48 -4.87 -22.58
C PRO A 145 -6.18 -4.87 -23.36
N GLU A 146 -6.25 -4.50 -24.64
CA GLU A 146 -5.06 -4.31 -25.49
C GLU A 146 -3.99 -3.47 -24.81
N CYS A 147 -2.73 -3.86 -25.02
CA CYS A 147 -1.61 -3.09 -24.48
C CYS A 147 -1.54 -1.69 -25.11
N PRO A 148 -1.16 -0.67 -24.32
CA PRO A 148 -0.93 0.65 -24.87
C PRO A 148 0.14 0.53 -25.96
N SER A 149 -0.18 1.04 -27.15
CA SER A 149 0.84 1.23 -28.17
C SER A 149 1.79 2.30 -27.66
N ALA A 150 3.11 2.07 -27.76
CA ALA A 150 4.09 3.12 -27.50
C ALA A 150 3.83 4.27 -28.47
N VAL A 151 3.04 5.25 -28.02
CA VAL A 151 2.77 6.48 -28.77
C VAL A 151 4.06 7.29 -28.71
N PHE A 152 4.94 7.03 -29.67
CA PHE A 152 6.04 7.92 -29.99
C PHE A 152 5.43 9.27 -30.34
N PHE A 153 5.45 10.21 -29.40
CA PHE A 153 5.31 11.62 -29.73
C PHE A 153 6.53 11.99 -30.58
N SER A 154 6.33 12.00 -31.90
CA SER A 154 7.27 12.59 -32.86
C SER A 154 7.20 14.11 -32.82
#